data_AF-A0A3Q3JTI8-F1
#
_entry.id   AF-A0A3Q3JTI8-F1
#
_cell.length_a   1.000
_cell.length_b   1.000
_cell.length_c   1.000
_cell.angle_alpha   90.00
_cell.angle_beta   90.00
_cell.angle_gamma   90.00
#
_symmetry.space_group_name_H-M   'P 1'
#
loop_
_entity.id
_entity.type
_entity.pdbx_description
1 polymer ?
#
loop_
_entity_poly.entity_id
_entity_poly.type
_entity_poly.pdbx_seq_one_letter_code
_entity_poly.pdbx_strand_id
1 'polypeptide(L)'
;LLICLRWDIIKLLHGTQFSTSSRCMTVMPAWVIDKYGSNDVLRFTKNASFPVIDYPNEVIVKVFAAGLNPIDVSMRGGYGAATMSMKRDPLNIKQSGNEFPLILGRDVSGVIMECGLDVKYFRERDEVWAAIPPWKQGSLAEFVVLSGNEISHKPKSLSHTEAAAIPYVATTAWSALVNTGGLSKDNCAKKRILILGGSGGVGTFAIQMLKAWGAHVTVTCSQNAEQFARELGVDHVVDYTAGPVEEPLSALEKFDLILDNVGGDTEGWAPSLLKPWTGAKFVTLVTPFIENTDRLGIADGMMKTATTVATRALKVIMAEQHRGPGQLAVIDGTMISAVYQKILKENVRPSVRDLKLKRTWVLQQDNDPKYTRRSTSECLRKKTKQNEGLECRSQSPDLSPIEMLWRDLNKAQTLQCG
;
A
#
# COMPACT_ATOMS: atom_id res chain seq x y z
N LEU A 1 36.25 3.31 -31.97
CA LEU A 1 36.73 4.61 -32.52
C LEU A 1 35.51 5.53 -32.62
N LEU A 2 35.30 6.53 -31.75
CA LEU A 2 35.83 7.92 -31.83
C LEU A 2 35.60 8.61 -33.20
N ILE A 3 35.11 9.85 -33.40
CA ILE A 3 34.43 10.91 -32.62
C ILE A 3 34.13 12.10 -33.62
N CYS A 4 33.04 12.85 -33.39
CA CYS A 4 32.73 14.30 -33.63
C CYS A 4 32.62 15.08 -34.98
N LEU A 5 31.42 15.68 -35.18
CA LEU A 5 30.98 17.11 -35.37
C LEU A 5 31.61 18.10 -36.40
N ARG A 6 30.79 18.82 -37.21
CA ARG A 6 30.36 20.26 -37.05
C ARG A 6 29.39 20.80 -38.15
N TRP A 7 28.82 21.99 -37.87
CA TRP A 7 27.67 22.74 -38.44
C TRP A 7 27.77 23.39 -39.85
N ASP A 8 26.59 23.53 -40.50
CA ASP A 8 25.88 24.79 -40.90
C ASP A 8 25.30 24.75 -42.34
N ILE A 9 24.02 25.13 -42.50
CA ILE A 9 23.52 26.15 -43.46
C ILE A 9 21.99 26.30 -43.34
N ILE A 10 21.62 27.58 -43.32
CA ILE A 10 20.31 28.21 -43.15
C ILE A 10 19.44 28.17 -44.42
N LYS A 11 18.12 28.30 -44.21
CA LYS A 11 17.02 28.73 -45.10
C LYS A 11 16.36 27.68 -46.00
N LEU A 12 15.12 27.34 -45.63
CA LEU A 12 13.96 27.52 -46.51
C LEU A 12 12.71 27.73 -45.64
N LEU A 13 12.25 28.98 -45.61
CA LEU A 13 10.92 29.37 -45.16
C LEU A 13 9.91 28.88 -46.21
N HIS A 14 8.95 28.04 -45.83
CA HIS A 14 7.57 28.09 -46.32
C HIS A 14 6.65 27.67 -45.16
N GLY A 15 5.63 28.49 -44.90
CA GLY A 15 4.87 28.49 -43.66
C GLY A 15 4.17 27.18 -43.34
N THR A 16 4.68 26.49 -42.34
CA THR A 16 3.87 25.67 -41.43
C THR A 16 3.60 26.54 -40.21
N GLN A 17 2.34 26.90 -39.96
CA GLN A 17 1.94 27.35 -38.63
C GLN A 17 2.31 26.24 -37.65
N PHE A 18 3.36 26.45 -36.87
CA PHE A 18 3.56 25.67 -35.65
C PHE A 18 2.39 26.01 -34.74
N SER A 19 1.39 25.14 -34.72
CA SER A 19 0.39 25.12 -33.66
C SER A 19 1.09 24.62 -32.38
N THR A 20 1.84 25.49 -31.72
CA THR A 20 2.24 25.31 -30.32
C THR A 20 1.02 25.59 -29.45
N SER A 21 0.13 24.63 -29.33
CA SER A 21 -0.97 24.73 -28.37
C SER A 21 -1.44 23.36 -27.91
N SER A 22 -0.55 22.64 -27.25
CA SER A 22 -0.98 21.98 -26.02
C SER A 22 -0.88 23.06 -24.96
N ARG A 23 -2.00 23.59 -24.46
CA ARG A 23 -1.95 24.43 -23.26
C ARG A 23 -1.17 23.63 -22.21
N CYS A 24 -0.01 24.13 -21.79
CA CYS A 24 0.68 23.58 -20.64
C CYS A 24 -0.32 23.73 -19.48
N MET A 25 -0.88 22.62 -19.02
CA MET A 25 -1.77 22.64 -17.86
C MET A 25 -0.92 23.13 -16.69
N THR A 26 -1.19 24.33 -16.20
CA THR A 26 -0.49 24.89 -15.04
C THR A 26 -1.11 24.42 -13.73
N VAL A 27 -2.34 23.92 -13.80
CA VAL A 27 -3.11 23.42 -12.66
C VAL A 27 -3.84 22.12 -13.00
N MET A 28 -4.19 21.37 -11.97
CA MET A 28 -4.95 20.14 -12.04
C MET A 28 -5.96 20.01 -10.88
N PRO A 29 -7.02 19.19 -11.06
CA PRO A 29 -7.86 18.74 -9.97
C PRO A 29 -7.11 17.85 -8.97
N ALA A 30 -7.32 18.10 -7.68
CA ALA A 30 -6.78 17.27 -6.60
C ALA A 30 -7.59 17.41 -5.32
N TRP A 31 -7.43 16.40 -4.47
CA TRP A 31 -7.81 16.44 -3.06
C TRP A 31 -6.59 16.79 -2.22
N VAL A 32 -6.70 17.87 -1.47
CA VAL A 32 -5.62 18.42 -0.66
C VAL A 32 -6.05 18.58 0.79
N ILE A 33 -5.08 18.65 1.67
CA ILE A 33 -5.23 19.20 3.02
C ILE A 33 -4.32 20.42 3.15
N ASP A 34 -4.81 21.46 3.83
CA ASP A 34 -4.03 22.68 4.10
C ASP A 34 -3.53 22.73 5.56
N LYS A 35 -3.98 21.76 6.38
CA LYS A 35 -3.57 21.53 7.76
C LYS A 35 -3.90 20.08 8.14
N TYR A 36 -3.26 19.57 9.19
CA TYR A 36 -3.63 18.28 9.78
C TYR A 36 -4.95 18.39 10.55
N GLY A 37 -5.70 17.28 10.61
CA GLY A 37 -6.93 17.21 11.38
C GLY A 37 -7.83 16.01 11.05
N SER A 38 -9.12 16.17 11.40
CA SER A 38 -10.14 15.17 11.11
C SER A 38 -10.56 15.22 9.64
N ASN A 39 -11.61 14.51 9.23
CA ASN A 39 -11.94 14.40 7.81
C ASN A 39 -12.40 15.73 7.16
N ASP A 40 -12.75 16.71 7.98
CA ASP A 40 -13.17 18.05 7.58
C ASP A 40 -12.07 18.90 6.92
N VAL A 41 -10.79 18.52 7.09
CA VAL A 41 -9.66 19.24 6.49
C VAL A 41 -9.44 18.90 5.01
N LEU A 42 -10.11 17.87 4.50
CA LEU A 42 -10.02 17.51 3.08
C LEU A 42 -10.78 18.50 2.22
N ARG A 43 -10.08 19.01 1.22
CA ARG A 43 -10.61 20.00 0.29
C ARG A 43 -10.34 19.56 -1.13
N PHE A 44 -11.39 19.50 -1.94
CA PHE A 44 -11.24 19.38 -3.37
C PHE A 44 -10.88 20.74 -4.00
N THR A 45 -9.91 20.74 -4.89
CA THR A 45 -9.49 21.93 -5.65
C THR A 45 -9.34 21.57 -7.11
N LYS A 46 -9.69 22.49 -8.01
CA LYS A 46 -9.38 22.40 -9.44
C LYS A 46 -8.06 23.10 -9.81
N ASN A 47 -7.43 23.73 -8.82
CA ASN A 47 -6.31 24.65 -8.99
C ASN A 47 -5.04 24.16 -8.27
N ALA A 48 -4.87 22.86 -8.03
CA ALA A 48 -3.60 22.35 -7.53
C ALA A 48 -2.53 22.50 -8.62
N SER A 49 -1.29 22.83 -8.26
CA SER A 49 -0.22 22.98 -9.26
C SER A 49 -0.02 21.69 -10.06
N PHE A 50 0.12 21.82 -11.38
CA PHE A 50 0.47 20.67 -12.20
C PHE A 50 1.89 20.18 -11.85
N PRO A 51 2.11 18.87 -11.70
CA PRO A 51 3.43 18.34 -11.33
C PRO A 51 4.46 18.59 -12.43
N VAL A 52 5.70 18.86 -12.03
CA VAL A 52 6.83 19.09 -12.94
C VAL A 52 7.87 18.01 -12.70
N ILE A 53 8.59 17.62 -13.76
CA ILE A 53 9.76 16.74 -13.68
C ILE A 53 10.93 17.60 -13.21
N ASP A 54 11.32 17.42 -11.95
CA ASP A 54 12.47 18.12 -11.36
C ASP A 54 13.77 17.35 -11.63
N TYR A 55 13.68 16.02 -11.71
CA TYR A 55 14.83 15.13 -11.93
C TYR A 55 14.68 14.30 -13.21
N PRO A 56 15.78 14.04 -13.95
CA PRO A 56 15.72 13.36 -15.24
C PRO A 56 15.25 11.89 -15.16
N ASN A 57 15.22 11.30 -13.97
CA ASN A 57 14.72 9.94 -13.73
C ASN A 57 13.22 9.89 -13.40
N GLU A 58 12.50 11.01 -13.42
CA GLU A 58 11.08 11.07 -13.06
C GLU A 58 10.16 10.90 -14.25
N VAL A 59 8.90 10.56 -13.97
CA VAL A 59 7.80 10.45 -14.93
C VAL A 59 6.57 11.16 -14.37
N ILE A 60 5.75 11.71 -15.25
CA ILE A 60 4.41 12.20 -14.92
C ILE A 60 3.40 11.13 -15.33
N VAL A 61 2.56 10.71 -14.39
CA VAL A 61 1.51 9.71 -14.59
C VAL A 61 0.15 10.38 -14.47
N LYS A 62 -0.71 10.21 -15.48
CA LYS A 62 -2.13 10.49 -15.37
C LYS A 62 -2.80 9.41 -14.54
N VAL A 63 -3.39 9.79 -13.42
CA VAL A 63 -4.03 8.86 -12.49
C VAL A 63 -5.39 8.44 -13.05
N PHE A 64 -5.59 7.12 -13.18
CA PHE A 64 -6.89 6.55 -13.53
C PHE A 64 -7.62 6.02 -12.30
N ALA A 65 -6.87 5.44 -11.36
CA ALA A 65 -7.37 4.98 -10.08
C ALA A 65 -6.30 5.10 -8.99
N ALA A 66 -6.75 5.31 -7.76
CA ALA A 66 -5.92 5.35 -6.56
C ALA A 66 -6.54 4.47 -5.47
N GLY A 67 -5.69 3.77 -4.72
CA GLY A 67 -6.07 3.04 -3.51
C GLY A 67 -5.96 3.93 -2.28
N LEU A 68 -6.83 3.69 -1.29
CA LEU A 68 -6.77 4.33 0.02
C LEU A 68 -6.24 3.34 1.06
N ASN A 69 -5.32 3.80 1.89
CA ASN A 69 -4.70 3.00 2.94
C ASN A 69 -4.91 3.63 4.32
N PRO A 70 -4.78 2.87 5.43
CA PRO A 70 -4.82 3.43 6.78
C PRO A 70 -3.82 4.58 6.98
N ILE A 71 -2.65 4.51 6.34
CA ILE A 71 -1.64 5.57 6.40
C ILE A 71 -2.15 6.92 5.84
N ASP A 72 -3.05 6.92 4.85
CA ASP A 72 -3.62 8.17 4.31
C ASP A 72 -4.46 8.88 5.38
N VAL A 73 -5.26 8.12 6.12
CA VAL A 73 -6.08 8.63 7.23
C VAL A 73 -5.20 9.10 8.38
N SER A 74 -4.17 8.32 8.76
CA SER A 74 -3.24 8.67 9.82
C SER A 74 -2.45 9.94 9.47
N MET A 75 -1.92 10.02 8.25
CA MET A 75 -1.20 11.21 7.76
C MET A 75 -2.08 12.46 7.73
N ARG A 76 -3.36 12.33 7.36
CA ARG A 76 -4.33 13.43 7.46
C ARG A 76 -4.40 13.97 8.89
N GLY A 77 -4.34 13.08 9.89
CA GLY A 77 -4.31 13.42 11.31
C GLY A 77 -2.97 13.94 11.84
N GLY A 78 -1.92 14.01 11.02
CA GLY A 78 -0.59 14.48 11.42
C GLY A 78 0.39 13.36 11.81
N TYR A 79 0.01 12.09 11.66
CA TYR A 79 0.92 10.97 11.90
C TYR A 79 2.08 10.96 10.90
N GLY A 80 3.29 10.89 11.43
CA GLY A 80 4.56 10.95 10.76
C GLY A 80 4.95 12.32 10.24
N ALA A 81 4.28 13.39 10.65
CA ALA A 81 4.60 14.75 10.20
C ALA A 81 6.06 15.11 10.47
N ALA A 82 6.60 14.77 11.65
CA ALA A 82 7.99 15.10 11.99
C ALA A 82 8.98 14.36 11.08
N THR A 83 8.81 13.04 10.97
CA THR A 83 9.70 12.19 10.17
C THR A 83 9.59 12.48 8.66
N MET A 84 8.38 12.72 8.16
CA MET A 84 8.15 13.03 6.76
C MET A 84 8.65 14.44 6.40
N SER A 85 8.55 15.41 7.31
CA SER A 85 9.12 16.74 7.12
C SER A 85 10.65 16.67 6.94
N MET A 86 11.34 15.91 7.79
CA MET A 86 12.79 15.67 7.64
C MET A 86 13.15 15.00 6.30
N LYS A 87 12.32 14.08 5.81
CA LYS A 87 12.54 13.45 4.49
C LYS A 87 12.27 14.40 3.32
N ARG A 88 11.30 15.31 3.46
CA ARG A 88 10.96 16.34 2.44
C ARG A 88 12.02 17.42 2.36
N ASP A 89 12.64 17.74 3.48
CA ASP A 89 13.67 18.76 3.57
C ASP A 89 14.85 18.31 4.46
N PRO A 90 15.72 17.42 3.94
CA PRO A 90 16.85 16.90 4.70
C PRO A 90 17.85 17.97 5.17
N LEU A 91 17.85 19.13 4.52
CA LEU A 91 18.75 20.25 4.81
C LEU A 91 18.11 21.29 5.75
N ASN A 92 16.84 21.11 6.12
CA ASN A 92 16.08 22.02 6.99
C ASN A 92 16.14 23.49 6.53
N ILE A 93 16.04 23.70 5.22
CA ILE A 93 16.09 25.02 4.56
C ILE A 93 14.69 25.67 4.51
N LYS A 94 13.64 24.85 4.50
CA LYS A 94 12.25 25.25 4.37
C LYS A 94 11.62 25.47 5.75
N GLN A 95 10.72 26.44 5.84
CA GLN A 95 9.97 26.70 7.07
C GLN A 95 8.95 25.58 7.37
N SER A 96 8.58 25.47 8.65
CA SER A 96 7.49 24.58 9.09
C SER A 96 6.19 24.87 8.33
N GLY A 97 5.49 23.82 7.87
CA GLY A 97 4.25 23.94 7.09
C GLY A 97 4.43 23.98 5.57
N ASN A 98 5.66 23.88 5.06
CA ASN A 98 5.93 23.90 3.61
C ASN A 98 5.51 22.60 2.87
N GLU A 99 4.96 21.61 3.57
CA GLU A 99 4.33 20.45 2.95
C GLU A 99 2.92 20.74 2.40
N PHE A 100 2.29 21.84 2.84
CA PHE A 100 0.93 22.20 2.43
C PHE A 100 0.94 23.09 1.18
N PRO A 101 -0.06 22.95 0.28
CA PRO A 101 -1.14 21.96 0.30
C PRO A 101 -0.61 20.53 0.04
N LEU A 102 -1.02 19.58 0.89
CA LEU A 102 -0.57 18.19 0.83
C LEU A 102 -1.63 17.31 0.16
N ILE A 103 -1.21 16.57 -0.87
CA ILE A 103 -2.01 15.56 -1.58
C ILE A 103 -1.73 14.18 -0.96
N LEU A 104 -2.78 13.51 -0.49
CA LEU A 104 -2.73 12.15 0.05
C LEU A 104 -2.88 11.10 -1.06
N GLY A 105 -2.90 9.81 -0.72
CA GLY A 105 -2.98 8.69 -1.66
C GLY A 105 -1.61 8.09 -1.94
N ARG A 106 -1.42 6.83 -1.55
CA ARG A 106 -0.16 6.09 -1.71
C ARG A 106 -0.18 5.08 -2.85
N ASP A 107 -1.33 4.82 -3.44
CA ASP A 107 -1.47 3.89 -4.56
C ASP A 107 -1.88 4.60 -5.83
N VAL A 108 -1.30 4.21 -6.95
CA VAL A 108 -1.70 4.70 -8.27
C VAL A 108 -1.71 3.57 -9.28
N SER A 109 -2.74 3.58 -10.13
CA SER A 109 -2.68 2.97 -11.45
C SER A 109 -3.10 3.98 -12.50
N GLY A 110 -2.33 4.06 -13.58
CA GLY A 110 -2.51 5.11 -14.57
C GLY A 110 -1.64 4.92 -15.81
N VAL A 111 -1.49 6.00 -16.56
CA VAL A 111 -0.77 6.02 -17.83
C VAL A 111 0.31 7.09 -17.80
N ILE A 112 1.51 6.76 -18.28
CA ILE A 112 2.61 7.72 -18.38
C ILE A 112 2.27 8.79 -19.42
N MET A 113 2.39 10.05 -19.02
CA MET A 113 2.18 11.23 -19.87
C MET A 113 3.50 11.79 -20.38
N GLU A 114 4.52 11.82 -19.54
CA GLU A 114 5.83 12.40 -19.86
C GLU A 114 6.93 11.67 -19.08
N CYS A 115 8.12 11.58 -19.67
CA CYS A 115 9.30 10.96 -19.07
C CYS A 115 10.47 11.94 -19.05
N GLY A 116 11.23 11.92 -17.96
CA GLY A 116 12.54 12.56 -17.88
C GLY A 116 13.56 11.85 -18.78
N LEU A 117 14.65 12.55 -19.08
CA LEU A 117 15.65 12.14 -20.07
C LEU A 117 16.39 10.84 -19.71
N ASP A 118 16.47 10.48 -18.42
CA ASP A 118 17.17 9.28 -17.94
C ASP A 118 16.24 8.06 -17.79
N VAL A 119 14.95 8.20 -18.10
CA VAL A 119 13.99 7.09 -18.04
C VAL A 119 14.15 6.19 -19.26
N LYS A 120 14.63 4.96 -19.04
CA LYS A 120 14.98 4.01 -20.13
C LYS A 120 13.96 2.90 -20.37
N TYR A 121 13.27 2.46 -19.33
CA TYR A 121 12.42 1.26 -19.36
C TYR A 121 10.93 1.56 -19.52
N PHE A 122 10.59 2.84 -19.57
CA PHE A 122 9.22 3.33 -19.65
C PHE A 122 9.13 4.41 -20.70
N ARG A 123 7.97 4.51 -21.34
CA ARG A 123 7.67 5.55 -22.32
C ARG A 123 6.25 6.06 -22.11
N GLU A 124 5.97 7.20 -22.72
CA GLU A 124 4.61 7.74 -22.81
C GLU A 124 3.62 6.67 -23.27
N ARG A 125 2.41 6.73 -22.71
CA ARG A 125 1.29 5.80 -22.93
C ARG A 125 1.44 4.41 -22.32
N ASP A 126 2.55 4.10 -21.65
CA ASP A 126 2.65 2.85 -20.90
C ASP A 126 1.68 2.85 -19.71
N GLU A 127 0.96 1.74 -19.53
CA GLU A 127 0.12 1.51 -18.36
C GLU A 127 0.99 1.07 -17.17
N VAL A 128 0.92 1.84 -16.10
CA VAL A 128 1.76 1.66 -14.91
C VAL A 128 0.96 1.64 -13.61
N TRP A 129 1.62 1.16 -12.57
CA TRP A 129 1.17 1.24 -11.19
C TRP A 129 2.36 1.50 -10.26
N ALA A 130 2.10 2.04 -9.06
CA ALA A 130 3.14 2.30 -8.07
C ALA A 130 2.58 2.45 -6.66
N ALA A 131 3.46 2.20 -5.68
CA ALA A 131 3.29 2.67 -4.31
C ALA A 131 4.15 3.92 -4.13
N ILE A 132 3.52 5.03 -3.75
CA ILE A 132 4.14 6.33 -3.60
C ILE A 132 4.70 6.44 -2.18
N PRO A 133 5.98 6.82 -2.00
CA PRO A 133 6.52 7.07 -0.68
C PRO A 133 5.77 8.18 0.07
N PRO A 134 5.56 8.05 1.39
CA PRO A 134 4.67 8.95 2.14
C PRO A 134 5.21 10.40 2.26
N TRP A 135 6.50 10.63 2.03
CA TRP A 135 7.04 11.99 2.02
C TRP A 135 6.81 12.74 0.69
N LYS A 136 6.37 12.07 -0.38
CA LYS A 136 6.03 12.71 -1.68
C LYS A 136 4.56 13.15 -1.74
N GLN A 137 4.24 14.00 -2.72
CA GLN A 137 2.86 14.31 -3.09
C GLN A 137 2.15 13.06 -3.64
N GLY A 138 0.88 12.89 -3.29
CA GLY A 138 0.13 11.65 -3.52
C GLY A 138 -0.66 11.56 -4.82
N SER A 139 -1.43 10.48 -4.92
CA SER A 139 -2.23 10.09 -6.08
C SER A 139 -3.70 10.50 -6.03
N LEU A 140 -4.17 11.16 -4.97
CA LEU A 140 -5.52 11.76 -4.97
C LEU A 140 -5.55 13.08 -5.77
N ALA A 141 -5.03 13.02 -7.00
CA ALA A 141 -4.91 14.11 -7.96
C ALA A 141 -5.03 13.56 -9.38
N GLU A 142 -5.27 14.42 -10.37
CA GLU A 142 -5.34 13.98 -11.77
C GLU A 142 -3.99 13.50 -12.30
N PHE A 143 -2.88 14.08 -11.81
CA PHE A 143 -1.52 13.71 -12.20
C PHE A 143 -0.62 13.57 -10.98
N VAL A 144 0.40 12.72 -11.10
CA VAL A 144 1.42 12.53 -10.07
C VAL A 144 2.80 12.34 -10.67
N VAL A 145 3.82 12.90 -10.03
CA VAL A 145 5.23 12.69 -10.40
C VAL A 145 5.82 11.55 -9.59
N LEU A 146 6.51 10.64 -10.27
CA LEU A 146 7.12 9.45 -9.66
C LEU A 146 8.52 9.26 -10.22
N SER A 147 9.42 8.69 -9.42
CA SER A 147 10.71 8.24 -9.94
C SER A 147 10.53 6.96 -10.75
N GLY A 148 11.31 6.78 -11.82
CA GLY A 148 11.35 5.57 -12.64
C GLY A 148 11.64 4.29 -11.84
N ASN A 149 12.27 4.42 -10.67
CA ASN A 149 12.51 3.31 -9.76
C ASN A 149 11.35 3.03 -8.78
N GLU A 150 10.29 3.83 -8.75
CA GLU A 150 9.09 3.60 -7.92
C GLU A 150 7.96 2.93 -8.73
N ILE A 151 8.02 3.04 -10.06
CA ILE A 151 6.99 2.55 -10.97
C ILE A 151 7.27 1.15 -11.53
N SER A 152 6.18 0.49 -11.94
CA SER A 152 6.20 -0.78 -12.66
C SER A 152 5.07 -0.83 -13.68
N HIS A 153 5.20 -1.67 -14.71
CA HIS A 153 4.08 -1.93 -15.60
C HIS A 153 2.96 -2.64 -14.86
N LYS A 154 1.74 -2.14 -15.00
CA LYS A 154 0.57 -2.80 -14.38
C LYS A 154 0.33 -4.16 -15.06
N PRO A 155 -0.20 -5.16 -14.33
CA PRO A 155 -0.63 -6.41 -14.95
C PRO A 155 -1.69 -6.17 -16.04
N LYS A 156 -1.45 -6.70 -17.25
CA LYS A 156 -2.38 -6.55 -18.38
C LYS A 156 -3.76 -7.17 -18.14
N SER A 157 -3.84 -8.13 -17.20
CA SER A 157 -5.08 -8.82 -16.85
C SER A 157 -5.98 -8.04 -15.90
N LEU A 158 -5.50 -6.95 -15.32
CA LEU A 158 -6.24 -6.14 -14.35
C LEU A 158 -6.66 -4.82 -15.00
N SER A 159 -7.83 -4.33 -14.63
CA SER A 159 -8.24 -2.95 -14.85
C SER A 159 -7.38 -1.98 -14.02
N HIS A 160 -7.45 -0.67 -14.28
CA HIS A 160 -6.78 0.32 -13.45
C HIS A 160 -7.30 0.32 -12.00
N THR A 161 -8.62 0.17 -11.81
CA THR A 161 -9.24 0.11 -10.48
C THR A 161 -8.71 -1.07 -9.67
N GLU A 162 -8.68 -2.28 -10.25
CA GLU A 162 -8.11 -3.46 -9.58
C GLU A 162 -6.62 -3.29 -9.33
N ALA A 163 -5.87 -2.77 -10.32
CA ALA A 163 -4.44 -2.55 -10.19
C ALA A 163 -4.11 -1.53 -9.08
N ALA A 164 -4.92 -0.50 -8.86
CA ALA A 164 -4.66 0.50 -7.82
C ALA A 164 -4.87 -0.02 -6.39
N ALA A 165 -5.50 -1.18 -6.17
CA ALA A 165 -5.73 -1.74 -4.84
C ALA A 165 -4.53 -2.55 -4.28
N ILE A 166 -3.47 -2.72 -5.06
CA ILE A 166 -2.38 -3.67 -4.79
C ILE A 166 -1.08 -3.03 -4.29
N PRO A 167 -0.53 -1.95 -4.89
CA PRO A 167 0.88 -1.63 -4.79
C PRO A 167 1.37 -1.45 -3.33
N TYR A 168 0.71 -0.64 -2.53
CA TYR A 168 1.13 -0.31 -1.17
C TYR A 168 1.05 -1.52 -0.24
N VAL A 169 -0.07 -2.25 -0.29
CA VAL A 169 -0.27 -3.44 0.55
C VAL A 169 0.65 -4.60 0.14
N ALA A 170 0.85 -4.81 -1.16
CA ALA A 170 1.72 -5.86 -1.70
C ALA A 170 3.17 -5.62 -1.30
N THR A 171 3.63 -4.38 -1.38
CA THR A 171 4.99 -4.03 -1.00
C THR A 171 5.24 -4.10 0.48
N THR A 172 4.24 -3.73 1.28
CA THR A 172 4.26 -3.89 2.72
C THR A 172 4.38 -5.38 3.10
N ALA A 173 3.52 -6.23 2.54
CA ALA A 173 3.56 -7.68 2.75
C ALA A 173 4.88 -8.30 2.27
N TRP A 174 5.39 -7.86 1.11
CA TRP A 174 6.65 -8.34 0.56
C TRP A 174 7.84 -7.96 1.44
N SER A 175 7.90 -6.71 1.91
CA SER A 175 8.94 -6.26 2.83
C SER A 175 8.94 -7.13 4.10
N ALA A 176 7.76 -7.38 4.67
CA ALA A 176 7.62 -8.15 5.89
C ALA A 176 8.02 -9.62 5.72
N LEU A 177 7.47 -10.29 4.71
CA LEU A 177 7.61 -11.73 4.56
C LEU A 177 8.93 -12.11 3.88
N VAL A 178 9.36 -11.33 2.88
CA VAL A 178 10.53 -11.66 2.06
C VAL A 178 11.79 -10.98 2.59
N ASN A 179 11.80 -9.66 2.66
CA ASN A 179 13.03 -8.92 2.99
C ASN A 179 13.40 -9.14 4.47
N THR A 180 12.43 -9.02 5.36
CA THR A 180 12.63 -9.17 6.81
C THR A 180 12.47 -10.63 7.25
N GLY A 181 11.38 -11.27 6.83
CA GLY A 181 11.06 -12.66 7.15
C GLY A 181 12.02 -13.67 6.51
N GLY A 182 12.65 -13.33 5.39
CA GLY A 182 13.55 -14.24 4.66
C GLY A 182 12.81 -15.38 3.95
N LEU A 183 11.50 -15.25 3.73
CA LEU A 183 10.75 -16.21 2.95
C LEU A 183 11.00 -16.01 1.45
N SER A 184 11.06 -17.11 0.72
CA SER A 184 11.10 -17.11 -0.73
C SER A 184 10.27 -18.27 -1.26
N LYS A 185 9.93 -18.23 -2.55
CA LYS A 185 9.28 -19.35 -3.24
C LYS A 185 10.00 -20.68 -3.00
N ASP A 186 11.33 -20.67 -2.93
CA ASP A 186 12.15 -21.88 -2.81
C ASP A 186 12.23 -22.44 -1.38
N ASN A 187 11.92 -21.62 -0.36
CA ASN A 187 12.06 -22.01 1.05
C ASN A 187 10.76 -21.99 1.86
N CYS A 188 9.64 -21.63 1.25
CA CYS A 188 8.37 -21.41 1.94
C CYS A 188 7.44 -22.64 1.93
N ALA A 189 7.69 -23.61 1.05
CA ALA A 189 6.91 -24.84 0.98
C ALA A 189 6.83 -25.54 2.35
N LYS A 190 5.61 -25.87 2.79
CA LYS A 190 5.28 -26.51 4.07
C LYS A 190 5.65 -25.70 5.33
N LYS A 191 6.15 -24.47 5.22
CA LYS A 191 6.31 -23.60 6.39
C LYS A 191 4.95 -23.19 6.93
N ARG A 192 4.83 -23.17 8.25
CA ARG A 192 3.63 -22.75 8.99
C ARG A 192 3.73 -21.26 9.27
N ILE A 193 2.84 -20.48 8.69
CA ILE A 193 2.84 -19.02 8.80
C ILE A 193 1.55 -18.58 9.48
N LEU A 194 1.66 -17.77 10.52
CA LEU A 194 0.52 -17.12 11.17
C LEU A 194 0.43 -15.67 10.72
N ILE A 195 -0.74 -15.22 10.29
CA ILE A 195 -1.03 -13.82 9.98
C ILE A 195 -2.06 -13.30 10.98
N LEU A 196 -1.65 -12.39 11.85
CA LEU A 196 -2.58 -11.69 12.74
C LEU A 196 -3.23 -10.56 11.95
N GLY A 197 -4.56 -10.55 11.84
CA GLY A 197 -5.30 -9.60 11.00
C GLY A 197 -5.24 -9.96 9.52
N GLY A 198 -5.74 -11.15 9.15
CA GLY A 198 -5.68 -11.70 7.80
C GLY A 198 -6.67 -11.10 6.80
N SER A 199 -7.76 -10.48 7.25
CA SER A 199 -8.84 -9.96 6.40
C SER A 199 -8.57 -8.56 5.82
N GLY A 200 -7.51 -7.87 6.25
CA GLY A 200 -7.13 -6.55 5.73
C GLY A 200 -6.36 -6.59 4.40
N GLY A 201 -6.03 -5.42 3.85
CA GLY A 201 -5.33 -5.32 2.56
C GLY A 201 -3.97 -6.05 2.52
N VAL A 202 -3.15 -5.90 3.57
CA VAL A 202 -1.88 -6.63 3.68
C VAL A 202 -2.11 -8.13 3.88
N GLY A 203 -3.04 -8.51 4.77
CA GLY A 203 -3.34 -9.90 5.09
C GLY A 203 -3.81 -10.70 3.88
N THR A 204 -4.75 -10.15 3.12
CA THR A 204 -5.32 -10.80 1.93
C THR A 204 -4.29 -11.02 0.82
N PHE A 205 -3.36 -10.07 0.61
CA PHE A 205 -2.24 -10.26 -0.31
C PHE A 205 -1.24 -11.30 0.21
N ALA A 206 -0.89 -11.23 1.50
CA ALA A 206 0.02 -12.15 2.16
C ALA A 206 -0.46 -13.60 2.09
N ILE A 207 -1.75 -13.86 2.36
CA ILE A 207 -2.37 -15.20 2.24
C ILE A 207 -2.12 -15.76 0.85
N GLN A 208 -2.53 -15.04 -0.20
CA GLN A 208 -2.45 -15.52 -1.58
C GLN A 208 -1.00 -15.80 -2.00
N MET A 209 -0.06 -14.91 -1.62
CA MET A 209 1.36 -15.09 -1.90
C MET A 209 1.96 -16.31 -1.20
N LEU A 210 1.61 -16.53 0.07
CA LEU A 210 2.11 -17.68 0.83
C LEU A 210 1.52 -19.00 0.34
N LYS A 211 0.22 -19.02 0.02
CA LYS A 211 -0.44 -20.19 -0.58
C LYS A 211 0.14 -20.53 -1.95
N ALA A 212 0.44 -19.51 -2.77
CA ALA A 212 1.19 -19.65 -4.01
C ALA A 212 2.56 -20.31 -3.85
N TRP A 213 3.19 -20.17 -2.68
CA TRP A 213 4.48 -20.80 -2.36
C TRP A 213 4.35 -22.14 -1.61
N GLY A 214 3.14 -22.65 -1.45
CA GLY A 214 2.89 -23.92 -0.78
C GLY A 214 3.05 -23.87 0.74
N ALA A 215 2.93 -22.69 1.35
CA ALA A 215 2.91 -22.54 2.79
C ALA A 215 1.60 -23.06 3.39
N HIS A 216 1.67 -23.45 4.67
CA HIS A 216 0.51 -23.65 5.53
C HIS A 216 0.20 -22.33 6.24
N VAL A 217 -0.94 -21.73 5.96
CA VAL A 217 -1.33 -20.40 6.44
C VAL A 217 -2.44 -20.52 7.47
N THR A 218 -2.19 -19.99 8.66
CA THR A 218 -3.18 -19.73 9.70
C THR A 218 -3.41 -18.23 9.79
N VAL A 219 -4.65 -17.78 9.97
CA VAL A 219 -4.96 -16.35 10.13
C VAL A 219 -5.88 -16.10 11.32
N THR A 220 -5.78 -14.91 11.91
CA THR A 220 -6.86 -14.36 12.74
C THR A 220 -7.68 -13.36 11.93
N CYS A 221 -9.00 -13.45 12.02
CA CYS A 221 -9.91 -12.45 11.45
C CYS A 221 -11.24 -12.45 12.22
N SER A 222 -12.14 -11.52 11.92
CA SER A 222 -13.49 -11.53 12.46
C SER A 222 -14.32 -12.66 11.83
N GLN A 223 -15.37 -13.09 12.53
CA GLN A 223 -16.28 -14.16 12.08
C GLN A 223 -16.82 -13.94 10.65
N ASN A 224 -17.20 -12.71 10.32
CA ASN A 224 -17.79 -12.38 9.02
C ASN A 224 -16.78 -12.47 7.85
N ALA A 225 -15.47 -12.40 8.14
CA ALA A 225 -14.41 -12.54 7.14
C ALA A 225 -13.90 -13.98 7.02
N GLU A 226 -14.40 -14.93 7.82
CA GLU A 226 -13.90 -16.31 7.84
C GLU A 226 -14.09 -17.01 6.49
N GLN A 227 -15.28 -16.93 5.89
CA GLN A 227 -15.55 -17.56 4.60
C GLN A 227 -14.63 -16.98 3.53
N PHE A 228 -14.48 -15.66 3.49
CA PHE A 228 -13.60 -14.99 2.55
C PHE A 228 -12.13 -15.42 2.72
N ALA A 229 -11.63 -15.50 3.96
CA ALA A 229 -10.29 -16.00 4.24
C ALA A 229 -10.10 -17.44 3.74
N ARG A 230 -11.09 -18.32 3.92
CA ARG A 230 -11.07 -19.70 3.41
C ARG A 230 -11.04 -19.74 1.87
N GLU A 231 -11.79 -18.87 1.20
CA GLU A 231 -11.78 -18.75 -0.27
C GLU A 231 -10.41 -18.33 -0.82
N LEU A 232 -9.62 -17.56 -0.06
CA LEU A 232 -8.23 -17.24 -0.39
C LEU A 232 -7.25 -18.41 -0.20
N GLY A 233 -7.71 -19.54 0.34
CA GLY A 233 -6.93 -20.77 0.51
C GLY A 233 -6.28 -20.93 1.88
N VAL A 234 -6.72 -20.20 2.91
CA VAL A 234 -6.24 -20.36 4.30
C VAL A 234 -6.54 -21.77 4.82
N ASP A 235 -5.59 -22.37 5.54
CA ASP A 235 -5.73 -23.72 6.11
C ASP A 235 -6.47 -23.69 7.46
N HIS A 236 -6.18 -22.68 8.29
CA HIS A 236 -6.86 -22.47 9.58
C HIS A 236 -7.23 -21.00 9.82
N VAL A 237 -8.44 -20.75 10.29
CA VAL A 237 -8.92 -19.43 10.69
C VAL A 237 -9.24 -19.46 12.18
N VAL A 238 -8.83 -18.43 12.90
CA VAL A 238 -9.18 -18.21 14.31
C VAL A 238 -9.95 -16.90 14.42
N ASP A 239 -11.19 -16.98 14.89
CA ASP A 239 -12.05 -15.82 15.09
C ASP A 239 -11.67 -15.07 16.37
N TYR A 240 -11.18 -13.84 16.24
CA TYR A 240 -10.83 -13.02 17.40
C TYR A 240 -12.04 -12.43 18.13
N THR A 241 -13.24 -12.50 17.55
CA THR A 241 -14.48 -12.02 18.18
C THR A 241 -15.13 -13.08 19.06
N ALA A 242 -14.74 -14.35 18.92
CA ALA A 242 -15.26 -15.47 19.72
C ALA A 242 -14.62 -15.60 21.11
N GLY A 243 -13.52 -14.90 21.37
CA GLY A 243 -12.77 -14.96 22.63
C GLY A 243 -11.27 -14.76 22.42
N PRO A 244 -10.45 -14.98 23.47
CA PRO A 244 -9.00 -14.88 23.37
C PRO A 244 -8.44 -15.85 22.32
N VAL A 245 -7.69 -15.32 21.35
CA VAL A 245 -7.12 -16.12 20.26
C VAL A 245 -5.93 -16.99 20.68
N GLU A 246 -5.34 -16.72 21.85
CA GLU A 246 -4.14 -17.37 22.35
C GLU A 246 -4.32 -18.88 22.54
N GLU A 247 -5.44 -19.29 23.13
CA GLU A 247 -5.74 -20.69 23.42
C GLU A 247 -5.88 -21.54 22.14
N PRO A 248 -6.77 -21.20 21.17
CA PRO A 248 -6.89 -21.98 19.95
C PRO A 248 -5.60 -21.96 19.10
N LEU A 249 -4.84 -20.85 19.10
CA LEU A 249 -3.55 -20.80 18.41
C LEU A 249 -2.48 -21.65 19.09
N SER A 250 -2.48 -21.74 20.42
CA SER A 250 -1.54 -22.57 21.19
C SER A 250 -1.79 -24.06 21.03
N ALA A 251 -3.01 -24.46 20.69
CA ALA A 251 -3.35 -25.85 20.38
C ALA A 251 -2.83 -26.32 19.01
N LEU A 252 -2.42 -25.39 18.13
CA LEU A 252 -1.83 -25.71 16.84
C LEU A 252 -0.33 -25.99 16.94
N GLU A 253 0.20 -26.69 15.95
CA GLU A 253 1.66 -26.77 15.77
C GLU A 253 2.27 -25.37 15.59
N LYS A 254 3.44 -25.19 16.24
CA LYS A 254 4.20 -23.93 16.27
C LYS A 254 4.55 -23.41 14.87
N PHE A 255 4.70 -22.09 14.77
CA PHE A 255 4.88 -21.39 13.49
C PHE A 255 6.35 -21.13 13.15
N ASP A 256 6.68 -21.17 11.86
CA ASP A 256 7.99 -20.79 11.32
C ASP A 256 8.12 -19.26 11.19
N LEU A 257 7.00 -18.56 10.98
CA LEU A 257 6.96 -17.10 10.97
C LEU A 257 5.57 -16.59 11.40
N ILE A 258 5.56 -15.49 12.13
CA ILE A 258 4.34 -14.74 12.48
C ILE A 258 4.44 -13.36 11.87
N LEU A 259 3.44 -13.00 11.05
CA LEU A 259 3.22 -11.64 10.55
C LEU A 259 2.15 -10.98 11.40
N ASP A 260 2.53 -9.90 12.07
CA ASP A 260 1.64 -9.12 12.91
C ASP A 260 1.25 -7.80 12.25
N ASN A 261 -0.03 -7.71 11.85
CA ASN A 261 -0.64 -6.48 11.32
C ASN A 261 -1.46 -5.72 12.38
N VAL A 262 -1.55 -6.24 13.61
CA VAL A 262 -2.43 -5.74 14.66
C VAL A 262 -1.65 -4.92 15.69
N GLY A 263 -0.48 -5.41 16.11
CA GLY A 263 0.35 -4.76 17.13
C GLY A 263 -0.27 -4.82 18.53
N GLY A 264 0.21 -3.93 19.40
CA GLY A 264 -0.29 -3.82 20.77
C GLY A 264 0.05 -5.04 21.63
N ASP A 265 -0.97 -5.64 22.24
CA ASP A 265 -0.80 -6.75 23.19
C ASP A 265 -0.37 -8.06 22.51
N THR A 266 -0.51 -8.17 21.18
CA THR A 266 -0.08 -9.34 20.40
C THR A 266 1.39 -9.67 20.59
N GLU A 267 2.25 -8.66 20.75
CA GLU A 267 3.68 -8.83 20.98
C GLU A 267 4.00 -9.53 22.31
N GLY A 268 3.07 -9.49 23.28
CA GLY A 268 3.25 -10.12 24.59
C GLY A 268 3.13 -11.64 24.57
N TRP A 269 2.30 -12.19 23.67
CA TRP A 269 1.97 -13.62 23.66
C TRP A 269 2.32 -14.32 22.33
N ALA A 270 2.19 -13.65 21.19
CA ALA A 270 2.34 -14.28 19.88
C ALA A 270 3.75 -14.85 19.64
N PRO A 271 4.86 -14.23 20.08
CA PRO A 271 6.20 -14.82 19.92
C PRO A 271 6.32 -16.23 20.53
N SER A 272 5.57 -16.53 21.61
CA SER A 272 5.56 -17.87 22.24
C SER A 272 5.00 -18.98 21.34
N LEU A 273 4.33 -18.62 20.23
CA LEU A 273 3.79 -19.53 19.24
C LEU A 273 4.81 -19.91 18.16
N LEU A 274 6.00 -19.31 18.14
CA LEU A 274 7.07 -19.66 17.21
C LEU A 274 7.70 -21.01 17.55
N LYS A 275 8.26 -21.67 16.53
CA LYS A 275 9.11 -22.86 16.70
C LYS A 275 10.42 -22.46 17.39
N PRO A 276 10.72 -23.01 18.58
CA PRO A 276 11.90 -22.62 19.33
C PRO A 276 13.18 -23.10 18.62
N TRP A 277 14.24 -22.28 18.65
CA TRP A 277 15.59 -22.63 18.15
C TRP A 277 15.72 -22.98 16.65
N THR A 278 14.73 -22.62 15.83
CA THR A 278 14.73 -22.94 14.38
C THR A 278 15.05 -21.75 13.48
N GLY A 279 15.31 -20.58 14.07
CA GLY A 279 15.38 -19.31 13.33
C GLY A 279 14.01 -18.77 12.91
N ALA A 280 12.93 -19.23 13.56
CA ALA A 280 11.60 -18.69 13.37
C ALA A 280 11.53 -17.21 13.76
N LYS A 281 10.70 -16.44 13.07
CA LYS A 281 10.68 -14.98 13.17
C LYS A 281 9.30 -14.42 13.50
N PHE A 282 9.29 -13.41 14.36
CA PHE A 282 8.14 -12.54 14.54
C PHE A 282 8.42 -11.21 13.83
N VAL A 283 7.53 -10.84 12.90
CA VAL A 283 7.64 -9.60 12.10
C VAL A 283 6.37 -8.79 12.30
N THR A 284 6.49 -7.57 12.81
CA THR A 284 5.35 -6.66 13.01
C THR A 284 5.43 -5.45 12.09
N LEU A 285 4.26 -5.03 11.59
CA LEU A 285 4.08 -3.80 10.83
C LEU A 285 3.69 -2.61 11.70
N VAL A 286 3.32 -2.86 12.95
CA VAL A 286 2.85 -1.83 13.87
C VAL A 286 4.00 -1.48 14.79
N THR A 287 4.73 -0.42 14.44
CA THR A 287 5.90 0.02 15.22
C THR A 287 5.62 1.34 15.92
N PRO A 288 6.13 1.54 17.15
CA PRO A 288 5.97 2.80 17.85
C PRO A 288 6.90 3.91 17.31
N PHE A 289 7.67 3.63 16.25
CA PHE A 289 8.71 4.53 15.74
C PHE A 289 8.14 5.90 15.37
N ILE A 290 7.17 5.92 14.46
CA ILE A 290 6.62 7.16 13.93
C ILE A 290 5.91 7.95 15.03
N GLU A 291 5.10 7.27 15.85
CA GLU A 291 4.39 7.88 16.97
C GLU A 291 5.35 8.52 18.00
N ASN A 292 6.42 7.81 18.37
CA ASN A 292 7.43 8.34 19.28
C ASN A 292 8.14 9.55 18.68
N THR A 293 8.47 9.53 17.38
CA THR A 293 9.14 10.65 16.71
C THR A 293 8.26 11.88 16.59
N ASP A 294 6.95 11.73 16.38
CA ASP A 294 6.04 12.86 16.36
C ASP A 294 5.85 13.46 17.76
N ARG A 295 5.76 12.61 18.80
CA ARG A 295 5.48 13.05 20.17
C ARG A 295 6.69 13.67 20.88
N LEU A 296 7.87 13.09 20.67
CA LEU A 296 9.09 13.43 21.41
C LEU A 296 10.11 14.18 20.54
N GLY A 297 9.84 14.35 19.25
CA GLY A 297 10.84 14.79 18.28
C GLY A 297 11.74 13.65 17.82
N ILE A 298 12.51 13.87 16.75
CA ILE A 298 13.26 12.81 16.05
C ILE A 298 14.26 12.11 16.99
N ALA A 299 15.11 12.86 17.69
CA ALA A 299 16.18 12.29 18.51
C ALA A 299 15.64 11.49 19.70
N ASP A 300 14.79 12.11 20.52
CA ASP A 300 14.22 11.45 21.71
C ASP A 300 13.22 10.35 21.33
N GLY A 301 12.50 10.52 20.22
CA GLY A 301 11.60 9.50 19.66
C GLY A 301 12.35 8.26 19.16
N MET A 302 13.49 8.44 18.49
CA MET A 302 14.39 7.34 18.11
C MET A 302 14.93 6.62 19.35
N MET A 303 15.41 7.35 20.36
CA MET A 303 15.90 6.76 21.62
C MET A 303 14.80 6.00 22.37
N LYS A 304 13.58 6.56 22.43
CA LYS A 304 12.43 5.91 23.06
C LYS A 304 12.01 4.65 22.30
N THR A 305 12.10 4.66 20.98
CA THR A 305 11.81 3.49 20.15
C THR A 305 12.85 2.39 20.37
N ALA A 306 14.14 2.74 20.34
CA ALA A 306 15.22 1.79 20.60
C ALA A 306 15.09 1.13 21.99
N THR A 307 14.83 1.92 23.04
CA THR A 307 14.60 1.39 24.40
C THR A 307 13.35 0.52 24.50
N THR A 308 12.26 0.89 23.81
CA THR A 308 11.02 0.09 23.76
C THR A 308 11.24 -1.25 23.06
N VAL A 309 11.87 -1.26 21.89
CA VAL A 309 12.19 -2.49 21.14
C VAL A 309 13.17 -3.36 21.93
N ALA A 310 14.19 -2.77 22.55
CA ALA A 310 15.15 -3.51 23.37
C ALA A 310 14.49 -4.14 24.60
N THR A 311 13.60 -3.39 25.29
CA THR A 311 12.86 -3.91 26.44
C THR A 311 11.91 -5.04 26.03
N ARG A 312 11.24 -4.91 24.87
CA ARG A 312 10.37 -5.96 24.32
C ARG A 312 11.16 -7.21 23.94
N ALA A 313 12.30 -7.05 23.26
CA ALA A 313 13.20 -8.16 22.96
C ALA A 313 13.71 -8.86 24.23
N LEU A 314 14.10 -8.08 25.26
CA LEU A 314 14.51 -8.62 26.55
C LEU A 314 13.38 -9.36 27.27
N LYS A 315 12.14 -8.85 27.24
CA LYS A 315 10.98 -9.55 27.81
C LYS A 315 10.72 -10.89 27.14
N VAL A 316 10.84 -10.96 25.81
CA VAL A 316 10.76 -12.23 25.08
C VAL A 316 11.86 -13.17 25.56
N ILE A 317 13.13 -12.73 25.56
CA ILE A 317 14.27 -13.54 26.03
C ILE A 317 14.09 -14.02 27.49
N MET A 318 13.57 -13.16 28.37
CA MET A 318 13.36 -13.48 29.79
C MET A 318 12.17 -14.42 30.01
N ALA A 319 11.07 -14.26 29.27
CA ALA A 319 9.95 -15.21 29.28
C ALA A 319 10.35 -16.57 28.68
N GLU A 320 11.36 -16.58 27.83
CA GLU A 320 11.94 -17.73 27.14
C GLU A 320 13.00 -18.50 27.93
N GLN A 321 13.24 -18.22 29.21
CA GLN A 321 14.22 -18.95 30.03
C GLN A 321 13.91 -20.48 30.16
N HIS A 322 12.79 -20.95 29.59
CA HIS A 322 12.48 -22.37 29.36
C HIS A 322 12.24 -22.80 27.89
N ARG A 323 12.21 -21.92 26.88
CA ARG A 323 12.03 -22.25 25.44
C ARG A 323 12.57 -21.09 24.58
N GLY A 324 13.72 -21.22 23.90
CA GLY A 324 14.50 -20.08 23.40
C GLY A 324 14.24 -19.54 21.98
N PRO A 325 15.17 -18.72 21.41
CA PRO A 325 14.80 -17.41 20.91
C PRO A 325 14.34 -17.43 19.46
N GLY A 326 13.08 -17.03 19.28
CA GLY A 326 12.65 -16.43 18.03
C GLY A 326 13.33 -15.05 17.88
N GLN A 327 13.75 -14.69 16.67
CA GLN A 327 14.31 -13.37 16.43
C GLN A 327 13.19 -12.37 16.12
N LEU A 328 13.13 -11.28 16.89
CA LEU A 328 12.30 -10.11 16.59
C LEU A 328 12.99 -9.29 15.50
N ALA A 329 12.33 -9.09 14.37
CA ALA A 329 12.86 -8.30 13.27
C ALA A 329 11.90 -7.16 12.93
N VAL A 330 12.42 -5.94 12.89
CA VAL A 330 11.68 -4.72 12.57
C VAL A 330 11.91 -4.36 11.10
N ILE A 331 10.85 -3.91 10.41
CA ILE A 331 10.96 -3.44 9.03
C ILE A 331 11.35 -1.97 9.01
N ASP A 332 12.46 -1.66 8.37
CA ASP A 332 12.76 -0.32 7.85
C ASP A 332 13.05 -0.49 6.35
N GLY A 333 12.21 0.08 5.48
CA GLY A 333 12.33 -0.18 4.06
C GLY A 333 11.51 0.73 3.17
N THR A 334 12.10 1.10 2.04
CA THR A 334 11.48 1.88 0.96
C THR A 334 11.63 1.11 -0.34
N MET A 335 10.60 1.13 -1.19
CA MET A 335 10.49 0.24 -2.34
C MET A 335 11.23 0.73 -3.58
N ILE A 336 11.80 -0.22 -4.32
CA ILE A 336 12.51 0.01 -5.59
C ILE A 336 11.97 -0.98 -6.65
N SER A 337 11.88 -0.57 -7.92
CA SER A 337 11.19 -1.24 -9.04
C SER A 337 11.61 -2.69 -9.26
N ALA A 338 12.86 -3.04 -8.93
CA ALA A 338 13.37 -4.41 -8.96
C ALA A 338 12.55 -5.37 -8.08
N VAL A 339 12.10 -4.89 -6.91
CA VAL A 339 11.30 -5.67 -5.96
C VAL A 339 9.89 -5.93 -6.53
N TYR A 340 9.28 -4.92 -7.18
CA TYR A 340 7.99 -5.08 -7.87
C TYR A 340 8.05 -6.08 -9.02
N GLN A 341 9.06 -5.98 -9.88
CA GLN A 341 9.22 -6.90 -11.01
C GLN A 341 9.42 -8.34 -10.54
N LYS A 342 10.12 -8.52 -9.42
CA LYS A 342 10.30 -9.83 -8.78
C LYS A 342 8.99 -10.41 -8.27
N ILE A 343 8.20 -9.63 -7.52
CA ILE A 343 6.84 -10.01 -7.06
C ILE A 343 6.01 -10.53 -8.24
N LEU A 344 5.94 -9.76 -9.32
CA LEU A 344 5.10 -10.06 -10.47
C LEU A 344 5.57 -11.28 -11.27
N LYS A 345 6.87 -11.35 -11.57
CA LYS A 345 7.44 -12.35 -12.48
C LYS A 345 7.52 -13.73 -11.83
N GLU A 346 7.87 -13.79 -10.56
CA GLU A 346 8.19 -15.06 -9.89
C GLU A 346 7.01 -15.64 -9.10
N ASN A 347 6.04 -14.79 -8.72
CA ASN A 347 5.00 -15.18 -7.75
C ASN A 347 3.60 -14.96 -8.31
N VAL A 348 3.25 -13.73 -8.68
CA VAL A 348 1.88 -13.44 -9.12
C VAL A 348 1.57 -14.16 -10.44
N ARG A 349 2.41 -14.04 -11.47
CA ARG A 349 2.13 -14.63 -12.80
C ARG A 349 2.17 -16.17 -12.83
N PRO A 350 3.13 -16.87 -12.18
CA PRO A 350 3.16 -18.33 -12.17
C PRO A 350 2.01 -18.94 -11.38
N SER A 351 1.68 -18.39 -10.20
CA SER A 351 0.64 -18.96 -9.32
C SER A 351 -0.76 -18.86 -9.93
N VAL A 352 -1.03 -17.80 -10.69
CA VAL A 352 -2.26 -17.64 -11.48
C VAL A 352 -2.41 -18.75 -12.51
N ARG A 353 -1.30 -19.19 -13.11
CA ARG A 353 -1.30 -20.28 -14.10
C ARG A 353 -1.45 -21.65 -13.42
N ASP A 354 -0.70 -21.89 -12.34
CA ASP A 354 -0.61 -23.20 -11.69
C ASP A 354 -1.89 -23.58 -10.93
N LEU A 355 -2.54 -22.62 -10.27
CA LEU A 355 -3.75 -22.86 -9.49
C LEU A 355 -5.05 -22.87 -10.32
N LYS A 356 -4.97 -22.71 -11.65
CA LYS A 356 -6.14 -22.60 -12.57
C LYS A 356 -7.23 -21.64 -12.06
N LEU A 357 -6.81 -20.58 -11.38
CA LEU A 357 -7.71 -19.62 -10.76
C LEU A 357 -8.53 -18.95 -11.87
N LYS A 358 -9.85 -19.14 -11.86
CA LYS A 358 -10.77 -18.49 -12.80
C LYS A 358 -10.70 -16.96 -12.60
N ARG A 359 -11.16 -16.22 -13.63
CA ARG A 359 -11.08 -14.75 -13.82
C ARG A 359 -11.47 -13.83 -12.64
N THR A 360 -11.93 -14.35 -11.51
CA THR A 360 -12.28 -13.57 -10.33
C THR A 360 -11.07 -13.46 -9.41
N TRP A 361 -10.24 -12.46 -9.68
CA TRP A 361 -9.56 -11.79 -8.58
C TRP A 361 -10.61 -11.07 -7.76
N VAL A 362 -10.49 -11.19 -6.45
CA VAL A 362 -11.33 -10.46 -5.51
C VAL A 362 -10.39 -9.58 -4.69
N LEU A 363 -10.15 -8.39 -5.21
CA LEU A 363 -9.48 -7.30 -4.49
C LEU A 363 -10.56 -6.48 -3.83
N GLN A 364 -10.55 -6.48 -2.49
CA GLN A 364 -11.56 -5.86 -1.63
C GLN A 364 -12.98 -6.05 -2.17
N GLN A 365 -13.46 -7.30 -2.26
CA GLN A 365 -14.92 -7.48 -2.31
C GLN A 365 -15.48 -7.43 -0.91
N ASP A 366 -16.61 -6.75 -0.83
CA ASP A 366 -17.50 -6.70 0.30
C ASP A 366 -18.75 -7.57 0.04
N ASN A 367 -18.88 -8.65 0.80
CA ASN A 367 -20.00 -9.57 0.87
C ASN A 367 -20.44 -9.58 2.35
N ASP A 368 -21.45 -8.77 2.67
CA ASP A 368 -22.24 -8.94 3.90
C ASP A 368 -23.45 -9.84 3.59
N PRO A 369 -23.63 -10.98 4.26
CA PRO A 369 -24.88 -11.73 4.25
C PRO A 369 -25.83 -11.21 5.34
N LYS A 370 -26.32 -9.97 5.22
CA LYS A 370 -27.53 -9.51 5.91
C LYS A 370 -28.39 -8.74 4.92
N TYR A 371 -29.67 -9.11 4.86
CA TYR A 371 -30.76 -8.61 3.98
C TYR A 371 -31.01 -9.35 2.65
N THR A 372 -31.56 -10.57 2.73
CA THR A 372 -32.50 -11.06 1.72
C THR A 372 -33.88 -10.43 1.90
N ARG A 373 -34.35 -9.60 0.95
CA ARG A 373 -35.66 -9.77 0.24
C ARG A 373 -35.97 -8.65 -0.78
N ARG A 374 -36.19 -9.10 -2.03
CA ARG A 374 -37.12 -8.65 -3.09
C ARG A 374 -37.75 -7.25 -2.98
N SER A 375 -37.34 -6.32 -3.85
CA SER A 375 -38.23 -5.46 -4.69
C SER A 375 -37.52 -4.28 -5.40
N THR A 376 -36.31 -4.43 -5.96
CA THR A 376 -35.66 -3.30 -6.66
C THR A 376 -34.88 -3.69 -7.91
N SER A 377 -35.25 -4.81 -8.55
CA SER A 377 -34.59 -5.28 -9.78
C SER A 377 -35.08 -4.58 -11.06
N GLU A 378 -36.15 -3.78 -11.02
CA GLU A 378 -36.73 -3.19 -12.24
C GLU A 378 -36.49 -1.67 -12.41
N CYS A 379 -36.06 -0.96 -11.36
CA CYS A 379 -35.80 0.49 -11.45
C CYS A 379 -34.38 0.81 -11.97
N LEU A 380 -33.38 -0.01 -11.63
CA LEU A 380 -31.96 0.26 -11.95
C LEU A 380 -31.53 -0.17 -13.37
N ARG A 381 -32.43 -0.75 -14.17
CA ARG A 381 -32.13 -1.19 -15.54
C ARG A 381 -32.16 -0.09 -16.60
N LYS A 382 -32.44 1.16 -16.25
CA LYS A 382 -32.51 2.26 -17.23
C LYS A 382 -31.90 3.54 -16.66
N LYS A 383 -30.75 3.96 -17.23
CA LYS A 383 -30.06 5.26 -17.08
C LYS A 383 -29.13 5.27 -15.85
N THR A 384 -27.81 5.49 -15.95
CA THR A 384 -27.15 6.57 -16.70
C THR A 384 -25.69 6.21 -17.01
N LYS A 385 -25.19 6.74 -18.12
CA LYS A 385 -23.92 6.43 -18.79
C LYS A 385 -22.74 7.23 -18.21
N GLN A 386 -21.54 6.64 -18.26
CA GLN A 386 -20.20 7.23 -18.07
C GLN A 386 -19.83 7.73 -16.66
N ASN A 387 -19.55 6.77 -15.77
CA ASN A 387 -18.46 6.76 -14.77
C ASN A 387 -18.75 5.59 -13.83
N GLU A 388 -18.16 4.43 -14.12
CA GLU A 388 -18.32 3.24 -13.28
C GLU A 388 -17.41 3.35 -12.06
N GLY A 389 -17.87 4.07 -11.03
CA GLY A 389 -17.41 3.86 -9.66
C GLY A 389 -17.98 2.53 -9.17
N LEU A 390 -17.11 1.60 -8.77
CA LEU A 390 -17.53 0.41 -8.03
C LEU A 390 -17.96 0.86 -6.63
N GLU A 391 -19.14 0.43 -6.19
CA GLU A 391 -19.62 0.65 -4.82
C GLU A 391 -18.78 -0.21 -3.86
N CYS A 392 -17.70 0.37 -3.31
CA CYS A 392 -16.89 -0.22 -2.25
C CYS A 392 -17.51 0.11 -0.89
N ARG A 393 -18.09 -0.88 -0.21
CA ARG A 393 -18.29 -0.88 1.24
C ARG A 393 -17.20 -1.79 1.86
N SER A 394 -16.91 -1.75 3.15
CA SER A 394 -15.91 -2.61 3.79
C SER A 394 -16.52 -3.66 4.72
N GLN A 395 -15.93 -4.86 4.71
CA GLN A 395 -16.32 -6.00 5.55
C GLN A 395 -15.70 -5.98 6.95
N SER A 396 -14.78 -5.07 7.26
CA SER A 396 -14.10 -5.07 8.56
C SER A 396 -14.42 -3.79 9.33
N PRO A 397 -14.85 -3.88 10.61
CA PRO A 397 -14.90 -2.72 11.48
C PRO A 397 -13.55 -1.96 11.58
N ASP A 398 -12.44 -2.62 11.22
CA ASP A 398 -11.09 -2.06 11.19
C ASP A 398 -10.85 -1.05 10.04
N LEU A 399 -11.74 -0.99 9.04
CA LEU A 399 -11.61 -0.13 7.85
C LEU A 399 -12.58 1.07 7.84
N SER A 400 -13.38 1.23 8.90
CA SER A 400 -14.30 2.37 9.09
C SER A 400 -13.68 3.74 8.82
N PRO A 401 -12.43 4.04 9.24
CA PRO A 401 -11.80 5.33 8.94
C PRO A 401 -11.54 5.53 7.43
N ILE A 402 -11.26 4.47 6.68
CA ILE A 402 -11.07 4.51 5.23
C ILE A 402 -12.42 4.70 4.52
N GLU A 403 -13.48 4.05 5.01
CA GLU A 403 -14.84 4.24 4.50
C GLU A 403 -15.33 5.68 4.70
N MET A 404 -15.06 6.26 5.88
CA MET A 404 -15.37 7.66 6.15
C MET A 404 -14.65 8.59 5.18
N LEU A 405 -13.35 8.34 4.96
CA LEU A 405 -12.55 9.06 3.98
C LEU A 405 -13.19 8.95 2.58
N TRP A 406 -13.45 7.74 2.11
CA TRP A 406 -14.06 7.47 0.80
C TRP A 406 -15.44 8.13 0.63
N ARG A 407 -16.31 8.02 1.64
CA ARG A 407 -17.65 8.62 1.62
C ARG A 407 -17.58 10.13 1.46
N ASP A 408 -16.66 10.78 2.15
CA ASP A 408 -16.59 12.24 2.13
C ASP A 408 -15.94 12.75 0.83
N LEU A 409 -15.00 11.98 0.24
CA LEU A 409 -14.53 12.20 -1.13
C LEU A 409 -15.70 12.16 -2.13
N ASN A 410 -16.57 11.14 -2.03
CA ASN A 410 -17.73 10.99 -2.93
C ASN A 410 -18.81 12.07 -2.73
N LYS A 411 -19.13 12.43 -1.48
CA LYS A 411 -20.13 13.46 -1.16
C LYS A 411 -19.73 14.83 -1.74
N ALA A 412 -18.47 15.21 -1.61
CA ALA A 412 -18.02 16.49 -2.16
C ALA A 412 -18.03 16.51 -3.69
N GLN A 413 -17.74 15.37 -4.33
CA GLN A 413 -17.82 15.25 -5.79
C GLN A 413 -19.26 15.39 -6.31
N THR A 414 -20.24 14.82 -5.58
CA THR A 414 -21.66 14.91 -5.95
C THR A 414 -22.25 16.30 -5.72
N LEU A 415 -21.83 17.02 -4.67
CA LEU A 415 -22.27 18.40 -4.39
C LEU A 415 -21.79 19.44 -5.43
N GLN A 416 -20.83 19.11 -6.29
CA GLN A 416 -20.31 20.00 -7.33
C GLN A 416 -20.80 19.66 -8.75
N CYS A 417 -21.50 18.55 -8.94
CA CYS A 417 -22.14 18.19 -10.22
C CYS A 417 -23.64 18.51 -10.27
N GLY A 418 -24.19 19.05 -9.18
CA GLY A 418 -25.59 19.47 -9.03
C GLY A 418 -25.81 20.95 -9.28
#